data_AF-A0A9D8UI42-F1
#
_entry.id   AF-A0A9D8UI42-F1
#
_cell.length_a   1.000
_cell.length_b   1.000
_cell.length_c   1.000
_cell.angle_alpha   90.00
_cell.angle_beta   90.00
_cell.angle_gamma   90.00
#
_symmetry.space_group_name_H-M   'P 1'
#
loop_
_entity.id
_entity.type
_entity.pdbx_description
1 polymer ?
#
loop_
_entity_poly.entity_id
_entity_poly.type
_entity_poly.pdbx_seq_one_letter_code
_entity_poly.pdbx_strand_id
1 'polypeptide(L)'
;MKWISDIVRNEEGYSLVESLVAMAILLTVLVPSTMFLTYIGNNVLAKDKITSFNHARNQMEYILATQNDSTLTKQIDSNWWVKQSVVKERNLREIKVEVFKNDTLSDPMITLQTARLWYSEN
;
A
#
# COMPACT_ATOMS: atom_id res chain seq x y z
N MET A 1 -53.16 6.04 26.47
CA MET A 1 -51.79 6.53 26.77
C MET A 1 -50.92 5.33 27.15
N LYS A 2 -50.62 4.45 26.18
CA LYS A 2 -50.03 3.11 26.43
C LYS A 2 -48.79 2.82 25.57
N TRP A 3 -48.37 3.79 24.75
CA TRP A 3 -47.27 3.64 23.77
C TRP A 3 -45.95 4.25 24.24
N ILE A 4 -45.96 5.04 25.32
CA ILE A 4 -44.75 5.68 25.86
C ILE A 4 -44.09 4.77 26.93
N SER A 5 -44.85 3.89 27.59
CA SER A 5 -44.30 2.98 28.61
C SER A 5 -43.41 1.87 28.04
N ASP A 6 -43.65 1.45 26.80
CA ASP A 6 -42.93 0.32 26.20
C ASP A 6 -41.60 0.74 25.56
N ILE A 7 -41.43 2.04 25.26
CA ILE A 7 -40.16 2.59 24.77
C ILE A 7 -39.19 2.85 25.92
N VAL A 8 -39.70 3.27 27.10
CA VAL A 8 -38.85 3.63 28.26
C VAL A 8 -38.30 2.40 29.01
N ARG A 9 -38.92 1.22 28.92
CA ARG A 9 -38.37 -0.01 29.54
C ARG A 9 -37.24 -0.67 28.73
N ASN A 10 -36.99 -0.23 27.49
CA ASN A 10 -35.96 -0.80 26.63
C ASN A 10 -34.63 -0.02 26.69
N GLU A 11 -34.52 0.99 27.56
CA GLU A 11 -33.30 1.79 27.75
C GLU A 11 -32.45 1.36 28.97
N GLU A 12 -32.79 0.23 29.62
CA GLU A 12 -32.03 -0.30 30.74
C GLU A 12 -31.03 -1.38 30.29
N GLY A 13 -29.88 -0.92 29.81
CA GLY A 13 -28.60 -1.64 29.82
C GLY A 13 -28.51 -2.86 28.91
N TYR A 14 -27.56 -2.84 27.95
CA TYR A 14 -27.12 -4.04 27.27
C TYR A 14 -26.90 -5.16 28.28
N SER A 15 -27.64 -6.26 28.14
CA SER A 15 -27.53 -7.38 29.06
C SER A 15 -26.10 -7.93 29.02
N LEU A 16 -25.58 -8.38 30.17
CA LEU A 16 -24.29 -9.07 30.27
C LEU A 16 -24.15 -10.16 29.20
N VAL A 17 -25.25 -10.85 28.88
CA VAL A 17 -25.33 -11.88 27.85
C VAL A 17 -25.13 -11.30 26.44
N GLU A 18 -25.75 -10.16 26.13
CA GLU A 18 -25.63 -9.52 24.82
C GLU A 18 -24.21 -8.98 24.60
N SER A 19 -23.59 -8.42 25.64
CA SER A 19 -22.18 -8.02 25.61
C SER A 19 -21.26 -9.22 25.40
N LEU A 20 -21.57 -10.37 26.03
CA LEU A 20 -20.81 -11.61 25.85
C LEU A 20 -20.94 -12.17 24.42
N VAL A 21 -22.15 -12.15 23.87
CA VAL A 21 -22.44 -12.57 22.49
C VAL A 21 -21.75 -11.64 21.49
N ALA A 22 -21.81 -10.33 21.70
CA ALA A 22 -21.11 -9.36 20.86
C ALA A 22 -19.59 -9.58 20.91
N MET A 23 -19.02 -9.82 22.10
CA MET A 23 -17.60 -10.18 22.23
C MET A 23 -17.27 -11.49 21.54
N ALA A 24 -18.11 -12.52 21.63
CA ALA A 24 -17.89 -13.79 20.94
C ALA A 24 -17.86 -13.59 19.42
N ILE A 25 -18.84 -12.85 18.86
CA ILE A 25 -18.89 -12.52 17.43
C ILE A 25 -17.69 -11.65 17.02
N LEU A 26 -17.27 -10.72 17.87
CA LEU A 26 -16.11 -9.89 17.59
C LEU A 26 -14.83 -10.74 17.56
N LEU A 27 -14.66 -11.66 18.51
CA LEU A 27 -13.51 -12.56 18.57
C LEU A 27 -13.48 -13.56 17.41
N THR A 28 -14.62 -14.04 16.92
CA THR A 28 -14.65 -14.96 15.77
C THR A 28 -14.15 -14.32 14.48
N VAL A 29 -14.24 -13.00 14.35
CA VAL A 29 -13.65 -12.27 13.20
C VAL A 29 -12.22 -11.83 13.52
N LEU A 30 -11.98 -11.29 14.71
CA LEU A 30 -10.70 -10.71 15.10
C LEU A 30 -9.57 -11.75 15.11
N VAL A 31 -9.83 -12.96 15.61
CA VAL A 31 -8.81 -14.02 15.71
C VAL A 31 -8.34 -14.49 14.32
N PRO A 32 -9.21 -14.87 13.37
CA PRO A 32 -8.78 -15.19 12.01
C PRO A 32 -8.09 -14.02 11.30
N SER A 33 -8.58 -12.79 11.45
CA SER A 33 -7.97 -11.61 10.82
C SER A 33 -6.55 -11.35 11.35
N THR A 34 -6.36 -11.45 12.68
CA THR A 34 -5.02 -11.27 13.29
C THR A 34 -4.07 -12.39 12.89
N MET A 35 -4.53 -13.65 12.84
CA MET A 35 -3.73 -14.77 12.33
C MET A 35 -3.33 -14.58 10.87
N PHE A 36 -4.25 -14.15 10.01
CA PHE A 36 -3.99 -13.86 8.61
C PHE A 36 -2.98 -12.72 8.43
N LEU A 37 -3.15 -11.63 9.16
CA LEU A 37 -2.19 -10.50 9.15
C LEU A 37 -0.82 -10.92 9.68
N THR A 38 -0.78 -11.77 10.70
CA THR A 38 0.48 -12.33 11.23
C THR A 38 1.15 -13.22 10.20
N TYR A 39 0.39 -14.09 9.53
CA TYR A 39 0.90 -14.96 8.48
C TYR A 39 1.47 -14.17 7.29
N ILE A 40 0.77 -13.13 6.84
CA ILE A 40 1.27 -12.21 5.81
C ILE A 40 2.48 -11.42 6.31
N GLY A 41 2.43 -10.93 7.56
CA GLY A 41 3.52 -10.19 8.18
C GLY A 41 4.80 -11.01 8.33
N ASN A 42 4.66 -12.33 8.54
CA ASN A 42 5.77 -13.28 8.63
C ASN A 42 6.22 -13.83 7.26
N ASN A 43 5.47 -13.52 6.19
CA ASN A 43 5.86 -13.86 4.83
C ASN A 43 6.77 -12.76 4.27
N VAL A 44 8.08 -12.95 4.45
CA VAL A 44 9.12 -12.02 3.99
C VAL A 44 8.99 -11.69 2.50
N LEU A 45 8.64 -12.66 1.65
CA LEU A 45 8.48 -12.44 0.21
C LEU A 45 7.30 -11.53 -0.12
N ALA A 46 6.16 -11.73 0.56
CA ALA A 46 4.98 -10.87 0.37
C ALA A 46 5.26 -9.45 0.86
N LYS A 47 5.89 -9.32 2.03
CA LYS A 47 6.31 -8.04 2.60
C LYS A 47 7.28 -7.31 1.67
N ASP A 48 8.29 -8.00 1.16
CA ASP A 48 9.28 -7.44 0.24
C ASP A 48 8.62 -6.99 -1.06
N LYS A 49 7.68 -7.76 -1.60
CA LYS A 49 6.96 -7.40 -2.83
C LYS A 49 6.03 -6.18 -2.66
N ILE A 50 5.36 -6.07 -1.51
CA ILE A 50 4.56 -4.88 -1.18
C ILE A 50 5.46 -3.66 -1.01
N THR A 51 6.58 -3.82 -0.30
CA THR A 51 7.53 -2.75 -0.03
C THR A 51 8.17 -2.25 -1.33
N SER A 52 8.65 -3.16 -2.18
CA SER A 52 9.23 -2.82 -3.48
C SER A 52 8.23 -2.13 -4.39
N PHE A 53 6.96 -2.57 -4.40
CA PHE A 53 5.89 -1.92 -5.16
C PHE A 53 5.64 -0.49 -4.68
N ASN A 54 5.56 -0.28 -3.36
CA ASN A 54 5.35 1.05 -2.80
C ASN A 54 6.50 1.99 -3.13
N HIS A 55 7.76 1.53 -3.06
CA HIS A 55 8.92 2.32 -3.48
C HIS A 55 8.85 2.68 -4.97
N ALA A 56 8.53 1.71 -5.83
CA ALA A 56 8.42 1.92 -7.27
C ALA A 56 7.33 2.96 -7.59
N ARG A 57 6.17 2.80 -6.95
CA ARG A 57 5.02 3.70 -7.12
C ARG A 57 5.35 5.12 -6.67
N ASN A 58 5.90 5.29 -5.47
CA ASN A 58 6.25 6.61 -4.94
C ASN A 58 7.27 7.32 -5.84
N GLN A 59 8.26 6.58 -6.36
CA GLN A 59 9.23 7.15 -7.29
C GLN A 59 8.60 7.52 -8.63
N MET A 60 7.68 6.69 -9.14
CA MET A 60 6.93 6.99 -10.36
C MET A 60 6.09 8.27 -10.19
N GLU A 61 5.35 8.38 -9.10
CA GLU A 61 4.54 9.56 -8.78
C GLU A 61 5.43 10.81 -8.64
N TYR A 62 6.59 10.69 -8.00
CA TYR A 62 7.58 11.78 -7.92
C TYR A 62 8.06 12.23 -9.30
N ILE A 63 8.45 11.30 -10.18
CA ILE A 63 8.90 11.62 -11.55
C ILE A 63 7.80 12.34 -12.32
N LEU A 64 6.57 11.85 -12.22
CA LEU A 64 5.42 12.44 -12.92
C LEU A 64 5.07 13.84 -12.39
N ALA A 65 5.15 14.05 -11.08
CA ALA A 65 4.84 15.33 -10.44
C ALA A 65 5.91 16.40 -10.70
N THR A 66 7.18 16.00 -10.67
CA THR A 66 8.32 16.92 -10.85
C THR A 66 8.79 17.04 -12.30
N GLN A 67 8.20 16.25 -13.21
CA GLN A 67 8.69 16.07 -14.58
C GLN A 67 10.20 15.77 -14.62
N ASN A 68 10.69 15.03 -13.63
CA ASN A 68 12.11 14.72 -13.50
C ASN A 68 12.51 13.76 -14.62
N ASP A 69 13.31 14.29 -15.54
CA ASP A 69 13.67 13.61 -16.77
C ASP A 69 15.06 12.95 -16.69
N SER A 70 15.62 12.85 -15.49
CA SER A 70 16.93 12.29 -15.22
C SER A 70 16.87 10.77 -15.11
N THR A 71 17.92 10.11 -15.58
CA THR A 71 18.15 8.68 -15.30
C THR A 71 19.13 8.58 -14.14
N LEU A 72 18.71 7.98 -13.03
CA LEU A 72 19.55 7.85 -11.83
C LEU A 72 19.22 6.58 -11.06
N THR A 73 20.19 6.13 -10.27
CA THR A 73 20.01 5.07 -9.28
C THR A 73 20.25 5.69 -7.91
N LYS A 74 19.32 5.51 -6.99
CA LYS A 74 19.43 6.01 -5.62
C LYS A 74 19.05 4.94 -4.62
N GLN A 75 19.73 4.96 -3.47
CA GLN A 75 19.30 4.22 -2.31
C GLN A 75 18.15 4.99 -1.63
N ILE A 76 17.03 4.32 -1.37
CA ILE A 76 15.90 4.91 -0.62
C ILE A 76 15.96 4.51 0.85
N ASP A 77 16.42 3.29 1.11
CA ASP A 77 16.55 2.73 2.46
C ASP A 77 17.77 1.80 2.52
N SER A 78 18.18 1.37 3.72
CA SER A 78 19.37 0.54 3.93
C SER A 78 19.42 -0.69 3.01
N ASN A 79 18.24 -1.25 2.69
CA ASN A 79 18.10 -2.48 1.93
C ASN A 79 17.52 -2.30 0.52
N TRP A 80 17.16 -1.08 0.11
CA TRP A 80 16.38 -0.84 -1.12
C TRP A 80 16.98 0.22 -2.02
N TRP A 81 17.15 -0.17 -3.29
CA TRP A 81 17.66 0.68 -4.35
C TRP A 81 16.59 0.88 -5.42
N VAL A 82 16.48 2.10 -5.92
CA VAL A 82 15.57 2.44 -7.00
C VAL A 82 16.34 3.02 -8.16
N LYS A 83 16.17 2.42 -9.33
CA LYS A 83 16.69 2.91 -10.60
C LYS A 83 15.53 3.49 -11.40
N GLN A 84 15.64 4.77 -11.74
CA GLN A 84 14.75 5.40 -12.71
C GLN A 84 15.48 5.53 -14.04
N SER A 85 14.80 5.17 -15.13
CA SER A 85 15.28 5.36 -16.50
C SER A 85 14.20 6.11 -17.27
N VAL A 86 14.58 7.24 -17.86
CA VAL A 86 13.67 8.05 -18.67
C VAL A 86 14.21 8.12 -20.09
N VAL A 87 13.51 7.51 -21.03
CA VAL A 87 13.81 7.60 -22.46
C VAL A 87 12.97 8.71 -23.07
N LYS A 88 13.63 9.61 -23.80
CA LYS A 88 13.04 10.83 -24.34
C LYS A 88 12.91 10.71 -25.85
N GLU A 89 11.68 10.76 -26.36
CA GLU A 89 11.41 10.79 -27.80
C GLU A 89 10.47 11.95 -28.13
N ARG A 90 11.02 13.06 -28.63
CA ARG A 90 10.27 14.31 -28.87
C ARG A 90 9.53 14.76 -27.60
N ASN A 91 8.19 14.72 -27.61
CA ASN A 91 7.32 15.06 -26.49
C ASN A 91 6.91 13.82 -25.66
N LEU A 92 7.24 12.61 -26.12
CA LEU A 92 6.99 11.38 -25.40
C LEU A 92 8.15 11.08 -24.44
N ARG A 93 7.79 10.64 -23.25
CA ARG A 93 8.71 10.23 -22.20
C ARG A 93 8.29 8.85 -21.73
N GLU A 94 9.14 7.87 -21.99
CA GLU A 94 8.99 6.55 -21.40
C GLU A 94 9.75 6.51 -20.08
N ILE A 95 9.02 6.27 -19.00
CA ILE A 95 9.56 6.25 -17.65
C ILE A 95 9.51 4.81 -17.16
N LYS A 96 10.66 4.28 -16.82
CA LYS A 96 10.83 2.96 -16.21
C LYS A 96 11.41 3.14 -14.81
N VAL A 97 10.76 2.52 -13.82
CA VAL A 97 11.22 2.50 -12.43
C VAL A 97 11.41 1.05 -12.02
N GLU A 98 12.63 0.71 -11.63
CA GLU A 98 13.05 -0.62 -11.22
C GLU A 98 13.50 -0.55 -9.75
N VAL A 99 13.03 -1.49 -8.93
CA VAL A 99 13.38 -1.55 -7.51
C VAL A 99 14.11 -2.85 -7.20
N PHE A 100 15.26 -2.71 -6.57
CA PHE A 100 16.17 -3.78 -6.23
C PHE A 100 16.31 -3.88 -4.71
N LYS A 101 16.43 -5.10 -4.23
CA LYS A 101 16.89 -5.36 -2.86
C LYS A 101 18.42 -5.39 -2.88
N ASN A 102 19.07 -4.93 -1.81
CA ASN A 102 20.53 -4.81 -1.70
C ASN A 102 21.27 -6.11 -2.07
N ASP A 103 20.65 -7.26 -1.76
CA ASP A 103 21.23 -8.59 -2.00
C ASP A 103 21.18 -9.02 -3.48
N THR A 104 20.31 -8.39 -4.29
CA THR A 104 20.07 -8.74 -5.69
C THR A 104 20.01 -7.46 -6.54
N LEU A 105 21.16 -6.80 -6.70
CA LEU A 105 21.32 -5.65 -7.62
C LEU A 105 21.19 -6.06 -9.11
N SER A 106 21.10 -7.35 -9.40
CA SER A 106 21.04 -7.91 -10.76
C SER A 106 19.61 -8.11 -11.28
N ASP A 107 18.63 -8.32 -10.39
CA ASP A 107 17.25 -8.68 -10.77
C ASP A 107 16.25 -7.78 -10.02
N PRO A 108 15.47 -6.95 -10.73
CA PRO A 108 14.51 -6.06 -10.08
C PRO A 108 13.35 -6.87 -9.51
N MET A 109 13.07 -6.69 -8.20
CA MET A 109 11.89 -7.30 -7.57
C MET A 109 10.59 -6.79 -8.21
N ILE A 110 10.59 -5.55 -8.69
CA ILE A 110 9.48 -5.00 -9.45
C ILE A 110 9.96 -3.98 -10.47
N THR A 111 9.26 -3.94 -11.60
CA THR A 111 9.43 -2.95 -12.66
C THR A 111 8.08 -2.31 -12.92
N LEU A 112 8.02 -0.98 -12.83
CA LEU A 112 6.89 -0.18 -13.30
C LEU A 112 7.31 0.59 -14.55
N GLN A 113 6.46 0.59 -15.56
CA GLN A 113 6.71 1.33 -16.80
C GLN A 113 5.47 2.13 -17.16
N THR A 114 5.68 3.36 -17.62
CA THR A 114 4.63 4.22 -18.16
C THR A 114 5.18 5.07 -19.28
N ALA A 115 4.31 5.48 -20.20
CA ALA A 115 4.64 6.42 -21.26
C ALA A 115 3.74 7.65 -21.11
N ARG A 116 4.34 8.85 -21.13
CA ARG A 116 3.59 10.09 -20.96
C ARG A 116 4.09 11.19 -21.88
N LEU A 117 3.16 12.01 -22.34
CA LEU A 117 3.47 13.21 -23.10
C LEU A 117 3.79 14.33 -22.11
N TRP A 118 4.97 14.93 -22.26
CA TRP A 118 5.33 16.18 -21.61
C TRP A 118 5.41 17.24 -22.69
N TYR A 119 4.48 18.20 -22.61
CA TYR A 119 4.52 19.39 -23.44
C TYR A 119 5.35 20.41 -22.68
N SER A 120 6.61 20.60 -23.11
CA SER A 120 7.36 21.79 -22.69
C SER A 120 6.64 22.98 -23.29
N GLU A 121 6.15 23.90 -22.48
CA GLU A 121 6.05 25.28 -22.95
C GLU A 121 7.51 25.71 -23.23
N ASN A 122 7.76 26.21 -24.44
CA ASN A 122 9.09 26.68 -24.85
C ASN A 122 9.68 27.70 -23.89
#